data_AF-A0A1H4I2D1-F1
#
_entry.id   AF-A0A1H4I2D1-F1
#
_cell.length_a   1.000
_cell.length_b   1.000
_cell.length_c   1.000
_cell.angle_alpha   90.00
_cell.angle_beta   90.00
_cell.angle_gamma   90.00
#
_symmetry.space_group_name_H-M   'P 1'
#
loop_
_entity.id
_entity.type
_entity.pdbx_description
1 polymer ?
#
loop_
_entity_poly.entity_id
_entity_poly.type
_entity_poly.pdbx_seq_one_letter_code
_entity_poly.pdbx_strand_id
1 'polypeptide(L)'
;MNQELLQPNYYWIRVFDYKFERDQSDKGVMLDEFYTKDSADRESVKELVKDRYCKATSEHIGFAKPKKGKSGMYAIIMESERFFYNRFYAMINTSCFVCLGNIQGKASAFPRAYIGPRIGYQSGDDVFLDLTITAYFCCGECQQKYYRIKSNQEGEFQSREEGDQGAVYGYIYLIYNRKEDMHYIGKSRYIPAFRWQEHIKSGLKGDICDLNFSVLSTVRRDPTLNEEGNMNYLSSMEAWWINKYEMENHKVMNIAKPKITVDDLREKFNDIVVRQEQLTLDGDL
;
A
#
# COMPACT_ATOMS: atom_id res chain seq x y z
N MET A 1 33.45 -18.36 -18.67
CA MET A 1 33.11 -18.03 -20.06
C MET A 1 31.74 -17.37 -20.01
N ASN A 2 31.72 -16.05 -19.86
CA ASN A 2 30.50 -15.27 -19.74
C ASN A 2 29.82 -15.26 -21.11
N GLN A 3 28.78 -16.08 -21.30
CA GLN A 3 27.81 -15.82 -22.36
C GLN A 3 27.06 -14.56 -21.92
N GLU A 4 27.51 -13.40 -22.39
CA GLU A 4 26.63 -12.25 -22.51
C GLU A 4 25.45 -12.71 -23.37
N LEU A 5 24.32 -12.97 -22.73
CA LEU A 5 23.06 -13.20 -23.42
C LEU A 5 22.80 -11.96 -24.26
N LEU A 6 23.04 -12.06 -25.57
CA LEU A 6 22.67 -11.05 -26.56
C LEU A 6 21.23 -10.63 -26.25
N GLN A 7 21.05 -9.37 -25.86
CA GLN A 7 19.71 -8.87 -25.63
C GLN A 7 18.93 -8.99 -26.94
N PRO A 8 17.71 -9.54 -26.90
CA PRO A 8 16.93 -9.74 -28.10
C PRO A 8 16.65 -8.40 -28.78
N ASN A 9 16.91 -8.33 -30.08
CA ASN A 9 16.61 -7.14 -30.89
C ASN A 9 15.11 -7.12 -31.22
N TYR A 10 14.51 -5.93 -31.16
CA TYR A 10 13.13 -5.69 -31.54
C TYR A 10 13.08 -4.77 -32.75
N TYR A 11 12.17 -5.04 -33.67
CA TYR A 11 11.99 -4.22 -34.86
C TYR A 11 10.52 -3.86 -35.07
N TRP A 12 10.30 -2.64 -35.54
CA TRP A 12 9.01 -2.13 -35.99
C TRP A 12 9.01 -2.07 -37.51
N ILE A 13 8.05 -2.76 -38.12
CA ILE A 13 7.92 -2.88 -39.57
C ILE A 13 6.63 -2.22 -40.01
N ARG A 14 6.73 -1.36 -41.03
CA ARG A 14 5.59 -0.72 -41.70
C ARG A 14 5.65 -0.98 -43.19
N VAL A 15 4.57 -1.47 -43.76
CA VAL A 15 4.46 -1.84 -45.18
C VAL A 15 3.53 -0.87 -45.88
N PHE A 16 3.94 -0.38 -47.05
CA PHE A 16 3.19 0.60 -47.83
C PHE A 16 3.02 0.13 -49.27
N ASP A 17 1.86 0.41 -49.87
CA ASP A 17 1.64 0.43 -51.30
C ASP A 17 1.78 1.86 -51.82
N TYR A 18 2.84 2.10 -52.59
CA TYR A 18 3.14 3.41 -53.15
C TYR A 18 2.82 3.46 -54.64
N LYS A 19 2.00 4.43 -55.03
CA LYS A 19 1.68 4.75 -56.43
C LYS A 19 2.16 6.15 -56.75
N PHE A 20 3.11 6.27 -57.67
CA PHE A 20 3.77 7.55 -57.98
C PHE A 20 2.77 8.66 -58.35
N GLU A 21 1.75 8.35 -59.16
CA GLU A 21 0.73 9.30 -59.62
C GLU A 21 -0.17 9.80 -58.48
N ARG A 22 -0.49 8.91 -57.53
CA ARG A 22 -1.37 9.20 -56.39
C ARG A 22 -0.63 9.90 -55.26
N ASP A 23 0.55 9.36 -54.91
CA ASP A 23 1.17 9.63 -53.62
C ASP A 23 2.27 10.69 -53.70
N GLN A 24 2.97 10.83 -54.83
CA GLN A 24 4.03 11.82 -55.08
C GLN A 24 5.01 12.02 -53.89
N SER A 25 4.73 12.97 -52.99
CA SER A 25 5.53 13.29 -51.80
C SER A 25 5.22 12.38 -50.59
N ASP A 26 4.05 11.77 -50.51
CA ASP A 26 3.60 10.93 -49.39
C ASP A 26 4.25 9.53 -49.38
N LYS A 27 4.12 8.82 -48.25
CA LYS A 27 4.62 7.46 -48.02
C LYS A 27 3.77 6.38 -48.70
N GLY A 28 2.63 6.75 -49.26
CA GLY A 28 1.66 5.83 -49.85
C GLY A 28 0.70 5.25 -48.81
N VAL A 29 -0.14 4.32 -49.25
CA VAL A 29 -1.17 3.70 -48.42
C VAL A 29 -0.51 2.63 -47.55
N MET A 30 -0.64 2.74 -46.23
CA MET A 30 -0.14 1.73 -45.31
C MET A 30 -1.00 0.47 -45.41
N LEU A 31 -0.36 -0.65 -45.69
CA LEU A 31 -0.99 -1.96 -45.82
C LEU A 31 -0.96 -2.74 -44.51
N ASP A 32 0.16 -2.69 -43.78
CA ASP A 32 0.34 -3.41 -42.53
C ASP A 32 1.37 -2.72 -41.63
N GLU A 33 1.25 -3.03 -40.34
CA GLU A 33 2.14 -2.58 -39.28
C GLU A 33 2.26 -3.68 -38.22
N PHE A 34 3.50 -4.10 -37.94
CA PHE A 34 3.74 -5.15 -36.95
C PHE A 34 5.12 -5.02 -36.31
N TYR A 35 5.31 -5.72 -35.19
CA TYR A 35 6.59 -5.82 -34.51
C TYR A 35 7.11 -7.26 -34.55
N THR A 36 8.43 -7.40 -34.58
CA THR A 36 9.12 -8.69 -34.44
C THR A 36 10.16 -8.63 -33.34
N LYS A 37 10.49 -9.79 -32.80
CA LYS A 37 11.52 -10.01 -31.77
C LYS A 37 12.52 -11.07 -32.25
N ASP A 38 13.66 -11.15 -31.57
CA ASP A 38 14.64 -12.24 -31.68
C ASP A 38 15.27 -12.40 -33.09
N SER A 39 15.25 -11.34 -33.89
CA SER A 39 15.96 -11.32 -35.17
C SER A 39 17.42 -10.91 -34.93
N ALA A 40 18.36 -11.79 -35.28
CA ALA A 40 19.80 -11.57 -35.03
C ALA A 40 20.31 -10.28 -35.68
N ASP A 41 19.79 -9.97 -36.87
CA ASP A 41 20.20 -8.81 -37.66
C ASP A 41 19.08 -8.34 -38.61
N ARG A 42 19.26 -7.14 -39.19
CA ARG A 42 18.27 -6.51 -40.07
C ARG A 42 17.98 -7.30 -41.35
N GLU A 43 18.90 -8.12 -41.87
CA GLU A 43 18.66 -8.93 -43.07
C GLU A 43 17.69 -10.08 -42.77
N SER A 44 17.81 -10.71 -41.61
CA SER A 44 16.85 -11.73 -41.18
C SER A 44 15.41 -11.18 -41.08
N VAL A 45 15.25 -9.91 -40.66
CA VAL A 45 13.95 -9.23 -40.65
C VAL A 45 13.44 -8.98 -42.07
N LYS A 46 14.32 -8.60 -43.02
CA LYS A 46 13.94 -8.43 -44.42
C LYS A 46 13.47 -9.74 -45.04
N GLU A 47 14.12 -10.85 -44.72
CA GLU A 47 13.67 -12.18 -45.15
C GLU A 47 12.29 -12.52 -44.59
N LEU A 48 12.04 -12.26 -43.31
CA LEU A 48 10.72 -12.44 -42.71
C LEU A 48 9.63 -11.60 -43.41
N VAL A 49 9.95 -10.37 -43.79
CA VAL A 49 9.03 -9.51 -44.57
C VAL A 49 8.79 -10.09 -45.97
N LYS A 50 9.84 -10.50 -46.69
CA LYS A 50 9.70 -11.16 -48.01
C LYS A 50 8.87 -12.44 -47.89
N ASP A 51 9.10 -13.24 -46.85
CA ASP A 51 8.38 -14.48 -46.63
C ASP A 51 6.88 -14.24 -46.43
N ARG A 52 6.53 -13.19 -45.68
CA ARG A 52 5.12 -12.86 -45.39
C ARG A 52 4.38 -12.30 -46.61
N TYR A 53 5.07 -11.57 -47.48
CA TYR A 53 4.43 -10.79 -48.56
C TYR A 53 4.71 -11.29 -49.97
N CYS A 54 5.77 -12.08 -50.19
CA CYS A 54 6.22 -12.49 -51.53
C CYS A 54 6.21 -14.01 -51.75
N LYS A 55 6.03 -14.86 -50.71
CA LYS A 55 6.00 -16.33 -50.92
C LYS A 55 4.75 -16.81 -51.66
N ALA A 56 3.64 -16.08 -51.56
CA ALA A 56 2.35 -16.46 -52.16
C ALA A 56 1.97 -15.63 -53.40
N THR A 57 2.70 -14.56 -53.69
CA THR A 57 2.43 -13.62 -54.78
C THR A 57 3.70 -13.39 -55.57
N SER A 58 3.60 -13.22 -56.90
CA SER A 58 4.75 -12.85 -57.75
C SER A 58 5.22 -11.40 -57.53
N GLU A 59 4.82 -10.78 -56.43
CA GLU A 59 5.07 -9.38 -56.11
C GLU A 59 6.41 -9.22 -55.38
N HIS A 60 7.16 -8.20 -55.76
CA HIS A 60 8.43 -7.87 -55.15
C HIS A 60 8.28 -6.69 -54.18
N ILE A 61 8.74 -6.87 -52.93
CA ILE A 61 8.74 -5.80 -51.92
C ILE A 61 10.12 -5.14 -51.82
N GLY A 62 10.15 -3.80 -51.91
CA GLY A 62 11.34 -3.00 -51.64
C GLY A 62 11.53 -2.71 -50.15
N PHE A 63 12.73 -2.27 -49.75
CA PHE A 63 13.01 -1.81 -48.37
C PHE A 63 13.30 -0.31 -48.30
N ALA A 64 12.93 0.42 -49.35
CA ALA A 64 13.01 1.86 -49.46
C ALA A 64 11.88 2.36 -50.37
N LYS A 65 11.44 3.59 -50.17
CA LYS A 65 10.41 4.23 -51.00
C LYS A 65 10.81 4.16 -52.48
N PRO A 66 9.92 3.73 -53.40
CA PRO A 66 10.20 3.73 -54.82
C PRO A 66 10.63 5.12 -55.34
N LYS A 67 11.59 5.16 -56.28
CA LYS A 67 12.05 6.40 -56.92
C LYS A 67 10.96 7.01 -57.80
N LYS A 68 11.11 8.29 -58.17
CA LYS A 68 10.19 9.00 -59.08
C LYS A 68 9.92 8.17 -60.34
N GLY A 69 8.66 8.08 -60.74
CA GLY A 69 8.20 7.31 -61.90
C GLY A 69 8.03 5.80 -61.67
N LYS A 70 8.22 5.28 -60.45
CA LYS A 70 7.98 3.87 -60.11
C LYS A 70 6.93 3.73 -59.01
N SER A 71 6.07 2.73 -59.14
CA SER A 71 5.08 2.31 -58.16
C SER A 71 5.42 0.91 -57.64
N GLY A 72 5.01 0.58 -56.44
CA GLY A 72 5.21 -0.74 -55.86
C GLY A 72 5.20 -0.74 -54.34
N MET A 73 5.22 -1.94 -53.76
CA MET A 73 5.23 -2.13 -52.32
C MET A 73 6.63 -1.92 -51.74
N TYR A 74 6.70 -1.29 -50.58
CA TYR A 74 7.93 -1.21 -49.82
C TYR A 74 7.69 -1.28 -48.31
N ALA A 75 8.69 -1.77 -47.58
CA ALA A 75 8.69 -1.82 -46.13
C ALA A 75 9.76 -0.88 -45.53
N ILE A 76 9.42 -0.28 -44.40
CA ILE A 76 10.36 0.44 -43.53
C ILE A 76 10.58 -0.41 -42.29
N ILE A 77 11.83 -0.79 -42.03
CA ILE A 77 12.25 -1.52 -40.84
C ILE A 77 13.02 -0.56 -39.93
N MET A 78 12.54 -0.38 -38.72
CA MET A 78 13.15 0.45 -37.67
C MET A 78 13.47 -0.40 -36.45
N GLU A 79 14.50 -0.05 -35.71
CA GLU A 79 14.73 -0.60 -34.38
C GLU A 79 13.59 -0.19 -33.45
N SER A 80 13.26 -1.08 -32.51
CA SER A 80 12.19 -0.89 -31.54
C SER A 80 12.62 -1.40 -30.18
N GLU A 81 11.73 -1.28 -29.21
CA GLU A 81 11.96 -1.70 -27.85
C GLU A 81 11.03 -2.86 -27.48
N ARG A 82 11.49 -3.68 -26.52
CA ARG A 82 10.69 -4.75 -25.91
C ARG A 82 9.31 -4.29 -25.49
N PHE A 83 9.23 -3.06 -24.97
CA PHE A 83 7.98 -2.45 -24.51
C PHE A 83 6.89 -2.46 -25.60
N PHE A 84 7.22 -2.03 -26.83
CA PHE A 84 6.23 -1.95 -27.90
C PHE A 84 5.81 -3.33 -28.36
N TYR A 85 6.76 -4.25 -28.56
CA TYR A 85 6.44 -5.63 -28.91
C TYR A 85 5.49 -6.26 -27.88
N ASN A 86 5.84 -6.19 -26.59
CA ASN A 86 5.04 -6.78 -25.52
C ASN A 86 3.67 -6.10 -25.38
N ARG A 87 3.57 -4.78 -25.60
CA ARG A 87 2.28 -4.08 -25.61
C ARG A 87 1.29 -4.71 -26.61
N PHE A 88 1.77 -5.17 -27.77
CA PHE A 88 0.91 -5.74 -28.80
C PHE A 88 0.77 -7.27 -28.75
N TYR A 89 1.77 -7.99 -28.24
CA TYR A 89 1.81 -9.46 -28.36
C TYR A 89 1.93 -10.21 -27.02
N ALA A 90 2.21 -9.54 -25.90
CA ALA A 90 2.30 -10.22 -24.62
C ALA A 90 0.95 -10.81 -24.22
N MET A 91 0.95 -12.10 -23.93
CA MET A 91 -0.19 -12.85 -23.40
C MET A 91 0.09 -13.21 -21.94
N ILE A 92 -0.91 -13.06 -21.09
CA ILE A 92 -0.85 -13.42 -19.68
C ILE A 92 -1.89 -14.49 -19.37
N ASN A 93 -1.52 -15.34 -18.41
CA ASN A 93 -2.41 -16.27 -17.73
C ASN A 93 -2.07 -16.18 -16.24
N THR A 94 -2.82 -15.37 -15.51
CA THR A 94 -2.52 -15.01 -14.11
C THR A 94 -3.83 -14.81 -13.35
N SER A 95 -3.75 -14.42 -12.09
CA SER A 95 -4.92 -14.12 -11.26
C SER A 95 -5.01 -12.62 -10.98
N CYS A 96 -6.23 -12.12 -10.84
CA CYS A 96 -6.48 -10.76 -10.39
C CYS A 96 -5.92 -10.56 -8.99
N PHE A 97 -5.11 -9.52 -8.80
CA PHE A 97 -4.43 -9.25 -7.53
C PHE A 97 -5.41 -8.98 -6.36
N VAL A 98 -6.66 -8.60 -6.64
CA VAL A 98 -7.65 -8.23 -5.62
C VAL A 98 -8.71 -9.31 -5.40
N CYS A 99 -9.29 -9.86 -6.46
CA CYS A 99 -10.37 -10.84 -6.34
C CYS A 99 -9.94 -12.29 -6.60
N LEU A 100 -8.68 -12.52 -6.98
CA LEU A 100 -8.11 -13.83 -7.34
C LEU A 100 -8.80 -14.52 -8.53
N GLY A 101 -9.72 -13.84 -9.22
CA GLY A 101 -10.32 -14.34 -10.45
C GLY A 101 -9.28 -14.54 -11.55
N ASN A 102 -9.48 -15.56 -12.38
CA ASN A 102 -8.57 -15.88 -13.47
C ASN A 102 -8.55 -14.75 -14.54
N ILE A 103 -7.36 -14.39 -15.00
CA ILE A 103 -7.10 -13.41 -16.06
C ILE A 103 -6.29 -14.12 -17.15
N GLN A 104 -6.91 -14.27 -18.31
CA GLN A 104 -6.26 -14.85 -19.48
C GLN A 104 -6.51 -13.99 -20.71
N GLY A 105 -5.44 -13.62 -21.41
CA GLY A 105 -5.54 -12.85 -22.65
C GLY A 105 -4.36 -11.91 -22.88
N LYS A 106 -4.55 -10.94 -23.77
CA LYS A 106 -3.53 -9.95 -24.09
C LYS A 106 -3.29 -9.03 -22.90
N ALA A 107 -2.03 -8.93 -22.46
CA ALA A 107 -1.61 -8.16 -21.29
C ALA A 107 -2.12 -6.71 -21.31
N SER A 108 -2.08 -6.06 -22.48
CA SER A 108 -2.52 -4.67 -22.64
C SER A 108 -4.02 -4.45 -22.45
N ALA A 109 -4.84 -5.51 -22.51
CA ALA A 109 -6.29 -5.43 -22.34
C ALA A 109 -6.71 -5.35 -20.86
N PHE A 110 -5.80 -5.68 -19.94
CA PHE A 110 -6.08 -5.70 -18.52
C PHE A 110 -5.45 -4.50 -17.81
N PRO A 111 -6.18 -3.86 -16.87
CA PRO A 111 -5.60 -2.88 -15.96
C PRO A 111 -4.45 -3.49 -15.16
N ARG A 112 -3.45 -2.66 -14.85
CA ARG A 112 -2.23 -3.08 -14.14
C ARG A 112 -1.67 -1.99 -13.24
N ALA A 113 -0.87 -2.36 -12.26
CA ALA A 113 -0.22 -1.42 -11.34
C ALA A 113 1.15 -1.93 -10.91
N TYR A 114 2.04 -0.99 -10.56
CA TYR A 114 3.35 -1.30 -10.01
C TYR A 114 3.23 -1.74 -8.54
N ILE A 115 3.84 -2.88 -8.23
CA ILE A 115 3.95 -3.49 -6.89
C ILE A 115 5.41 -3.75 -6.45
N GLY A 116 6.39 -3.35 -7.26
CA GLY A 116 7.79 -3.57 -6.91
C GLY A 116 8.30 -2.70 -5.75
N PRO A 117 9.53 -2.94 -5.27
CA PRO A 117 10.10 -2.24 -4.12
C PRO A 117 10.56 -0.80 -4.42
N ARG A 118 10.51 -0.34 -5.69
CA ARG A 118 10.97 0.99 -6.11
C ARG A 118 9.78 1.97 -6.15
N ILE A 119 10.02 3.20 -6.60
CA ILE A 119 8.97 4.24 -6.72
C ILE A 119 8.04 3.97 -7.92
N GLY A 120 8.49 3.20 -8.91
CA GLY A 120 7.74 2.84 -10.11
C GLY A 120 8.57 2.01 -11.07
N TYR A 121 8.05 1.81 -12.29
CA TYR A 121 8.77 1.17 -13.38
C TYR A 121 9.98 2.01 -13.80
N GLN A 122 11.10 1.35 -14.06
CA GLN A 122 12.31 1.93 -14.62
C GLN A 122 12.49 1.51 -16.09
N SER A 123 13.40 2.21 -16.77
CA SER A 123 13.80 1.84 -18.13
C SER A 123 14.36 0.41 -18.15
N GLY A 124 13.83 -0.44 -19.02
CA GLY A 124 14.21 -1.85 -19.14
C GLY A 124 13.32 -2.83 -18.35
N ASP A 125 12.48 -2.36 -17.43
CA ASP A 125 11.52 -3.23 -16.73
C ASP A 125 10.48 -3.78 -17.73
N ASP A 126 10.18 -5.08 -17.67
CA ASP A 126 9.10 -5.66 -18.47
C ASP A 126 7.75 -5.50 -17.76
N VAL A 127 7.14 -4.34 -17.99
CA VAL A 127 5.82 -3.95 -17.47
C VAL A 127 4.69 -4.93 -17.84
N PHE A 128 4.88 -5.81 -18.82
CA PHE A 128 3.84 -6.72 -19.28
C PHE A 128 3.98 -8.14 -18.73
N LEU A 129 5.20 -8.65 -18.61
CA LEU A 129 5.44 -10.05 -18.25
C LEU A 129 6.08 -10.24 -16.86
N ASP A 130 6.67 -9.20 -16.28
CA ASP A 130 7.27 -9.32 -14.94
C ASP A 130 6.20 -9.20 -13.84
N LEU A 131 5.68 -10.37 -13.44
CA LEU A 131 4.67 -10.51 -12.39
C LEU A 131 5.20 -10.22 -10.98
N THR A 132 6.52 -10.06 -10.79
CA THR A 132 7.11 -9.74 -9.48
C THR A 132 6.95 -8.26 -9.14
N ILE A 133 6.89 -7.41 -10.17
CA ILE A 133 6.74 -5.95 -10.03
C ILE A 133 5.43 -5.43 -10.62
N THR A 134 4.69 -6.26 -11.37
CA THR A 134 3.43 -5.90 -12.04
C THR A 134 2.26 -6.72 -11.49
N ALA A 135 1.29 -6.04 -10.89
CA ALA A 135 0.00 -6.63 -10.55
C ALA A 135 -1.01 -6.39 -11.69
N TYR A 136 -1.80 -7.41 -12.00
CA TYR A 136 -2.91 -7.36 -12.95
C TYR A 136 -4.27 -7.38 -12.26
N PHE A 137 -5.26 -6.72 -12.88
CA PHE A 137 -6.63 -6.67 -12.38
C PHE A 137 -7.61 -7.09 -13.47
N CYS A 138 -8.70 -7.77 -13.09
CA CYS A 138 -9.71 -8.19 -14.06
C CYS A 138 -10.56 -7.02 -14.58
N CYS A 139 -10.65 -5.94 -13.81
CA CYS A 139 -11.43 -4.74 -14.16
C CYS A 139 -10.89 -3.48 -13.46
N GLY A 140 -11.36 -2.32 -13.90
CA GLY A 140 -11.00 -1.02 -13.30
C GLY A 140 -11.41 -0.89 -11.83
N GLU A 141 -12.50 -1.53 -11.40
CA GLU A 141 -12.95 -1.50 -10.01
C GLU A 141 -11.96 -2.22 -9.08
N CYS A 142 -11.43 -3.37 -9.50
CA CYS A 142 -10.38 -4.07 -8.75
C CYS A 142 -9.12 -3.22 -8.65
N GLN A 143 -8.72 -2.54 -9.73
CA GLN A 143 -7.57 -1.64 -9.71
C GLN A 143 -7.79 -0.45 -8.76
N GLN A 144 -8.98 0.17 -8.79
CA GLN A 144 -9.32 1.25 -7.87
C GLN A 144 -9.33 0.80 -6.41
N LYS A 145 -9.87 -0.40 -6.13
CA LYS A 145 -9.85 -0.99 -4.78
C LYS A 145 -8.41 -1.20 -4.29
N TYR A 146 -7.52 -1.68 -5.16
CA TYR A 146 -6.09 -1.76 -4.85
C TYR A 146 -5.49 -0.39 -4.51
N TYR A 147 -5.75 0.65 -5.32
CA TYR A 147 -5.21 1.99 -5.03
C TYR A 147 -5.77 2.59 -3.74
N ARG A 148 -7.05 2.32 -3.40
CA ARG A 148 -7.63 2.73 -2.11
C ARG A 148 -6.93 2.05 -0.92
N ILE A 149 -6.67 0.75 -1.05
CA ILE A 149 -5.93 -0.01 -0.02
C ILE A 149 -4.49 0.52 0.08
N LYS A 150 -3.84 0.78 -1.05
CA LYS A 150 -2.46 1.32 -1.09
C LYS A 150 -2.36 2.75 -0.56
N SER A 151 -3.37 3.59 -0.82
CA SER A 151 -3.42 4.98 -0.35
C SER A 151 -3.83 5.09 1.11
N ASN A 152 -4.62 4.13 1.59
CA ASN A 152 -4.80 3.94 3.02
C ASN A 152 -3.44 3.46 3.53
N GLN A 153 -2.64 4.40 4.06
CA GLN A 153 -1.57 4.03 4.96
C GLN A 153 -2.20 3.06 5.96
N GLU A 154 -1.72 1.81 6.01
CA GLU A 154 -1.82 1.05 7.25
C GLU A 154 -1.47 2.04 8.36
N GLY A 155 -2.43 2.29 9.25
CA GLY A 155 -2.42 3.46 10.13
C GLY A 155 -1.03 3.71 10.67
N GLU A 156 -0.60 4.97 10.68
CA GLU A 156 0.73 5.40 11.12
C GLU A 156 1.27 4.45 12.18
N PHE A 157 2.43 3.83 11.92
CA PHE A 157 3.14 3.09 12.94
C PHE A 157 3.25 4.02 14.14
N GLN A 158 2.42 3.77 15.15
CA GLN A 158 2.35 4.63 16.32
C GLN A 158 3.73 4.59 16.94
N SER A 159 4.41 5.73 16.92
CA SER A 159 5.69 5.85 17.60
C SER A 159 5.45 5.45 19.04
N ARG A 160 6.30 4.56 19.55
CA ARG A 160 6.25 4.13 20.95
C ARG A 160 6.29 5.34 21.89
N GLU A 161 6.83 6.46 21.42
CA GLU A 161 7.17 7.65 22.17
C GLU A 161 6.38 8.88 21.67
N GLU A 162 5.11 9.02 22.03
CA GLU A 162 4.49 10.36 22.17
C GLU A 162 4.93 11.06 23.48
N GLY A 163 5.90 10.48 24.20
CA GLY A 163 6.30 10.89 25.55
C GLY A 163 7.76 11.31 25.70
N ASP A 164 8.61 11.18 24.68
CA ASP A 164 9.97 11.73 24.78
C ASP A 164 9.90 13.22 24.46
N GLN A 165 9.83 14.01 25.54
CA GLN A 165 9.61 15.47 25.62
C GLN A 165 8.15 15.98 25.60
N GLY A 166 7.15 15.09 25.65
CA GLY A 166 5.72 15.47 25.65
C GLY A 166 5.13 15.81 27.03
N ALA A 167 4.03 16.57 27.04
CA ALA A 167 3.26 16.93 28.24
C ALA A 167 2.57 15.72 28.92
N VAL A 168 2.57 14.54 28.28
CA VAL A 168 1.92 13.31 28.75
C VAL A 168 2.98 12.32 29.24
N TYR A 169 2.83 11.86 30.48
CA TYR A 169 3.69 10.85 31.10
C TYR A 169 3.20 9.42 30.86
N GLY A 170 1.89 9.22 30.77
CA GLY A 170 1.30 7.91 30.53
C GLY A 170 -0.21 7.93 30.35
N TYR A 171 -0.79 6.73 30.27
CA TYR A 171 -2.18 6.49 29.93
C TYR A 171 -2.80 5.50 30.90
N ILE A 172 -4.04 5.76 31.30
CA ILE A 172 -4.92 4.77 31.93
C ILE A 172 -5.89 4.27 30.86
N TYR A 173 -5.95 2.95 30.68
CA TYR A 173 -6.81 2.32 29.69
C TYR A 173 -7.78 1.33 30.34
N LEU A 174 -8.86 1.05 29.61
CA LEU A 174 -9.88 0.08 29.96
C LEU A 174 -9.97 -0.99 28.86
N ILE A 175 -10.06 -2.24 29.29
CA ILE A 175 -10.48 -3.39 28.48
C ILE A 175 -11.82 -3.86 29.05
N TYR A 176 -12.88 -3.78 28.26
CA TYR A 176 -14.21 -4.22 28.64
C TYR A 176 -14.58 -5.50 27.90
N ASN A 177 -14.86 -6.57 28.63
CA ASN A 177 -15.39 -7.80 28.07
C ASN A 177 -16.92 -7.75 28.08
N ARG A 178 -17.51 -7.60 26.89
CA ARG A 178 -18.97 -7.48 26.70
C ARG A 178 -19.74 -8.73 27.05
N LYS A 179 -19.11 -9.89 26.95
CA LYS A 179 -19.75 -11.19 27.17
C LYS A 179 -19.91 -11.50 28.65
N GLU A 180 -18.88 -11.19 29.44
CA GLU A 180 -18.87 -11.45 30.89
C GLU A 180 -19.28 -10.23 31.73
N ASP A 181 -19.44 -9.07 31.07
CA ASP A 181 -19.67 -7.76 31.68
C ASP A 181 -18.59 -7.40 32.72
N MET A 182 -17.33 -7.59 32.31
CA MET A 182 -16.16 -7.44 33.17
C MET A 182 -15.25 -6.32 32.66
N HIS A 183 -14.73 -5.51 33.59
CA HIS A 183 -13.89 -4.36 33.30
C HIS A 183 -12.46 -4.61 33.81
N TYR A 184 -11.46 -4.37 32.98
CA TYR A 184 -10.05 -4.41 33.37
C TYR A 184 -9.41 -3.06 33.13
N ILE A 185 -8.86 -2.47 34.19
CA ILE A 185 -8.20 -1.17 34.13
C ILE A 185 -6.70 -1.40 34.23
N GLY A 186 -5.94 -0.76 33.37
CA GLY A 186 -4.49 -0.85 33.40
C GLY A 186 -3.82 0.47 33.06
N LYS A 187 -2.53 0.58 33.39
CA LYS A 187 -1.67 1.70 32.99
C LYS A 187 -0.64 1.33 31.94
N SER A 188 -0.21 2.32 31.19
CA SER A 188 0.91 2.23 30.26
C SER A 188 1.65 3.56 30.18
N ARG A 189 2.99 3.54 30.12
CA ARG A 189 3.81 4.73 29.84
C ARG A 189 3.64 5.22 28.40
N TYR A 190 3.38 4.27 27.50
CA TYR A 190 3.22 4.51 26.07
C TYR A 190 1.76 4.34 25.67
N ILE A 191 1.43 4.69 24.43
CA ILE A 191 0.07 4.51 23.88
C ILE A 191 -0.40 3.07 24.15
N PRO A 192 -1.62 2.88 24.70
CA PRO A 192 -2.08 1.57 25.18
C PRO A 192 -2.17 0.44 24.14
N ALA A 193 -2.10 0.75 22.84
CA ALA A 193 -2.22 -0.22 21.76
C ALA A 193 -1.31 -1.45 21.93
N PHE A 194 -0.04 -1.25 22.31
CA PHE A 194 0.89 -2.36 22.54
C PHE A 194 0.49 -3.23 23.73
N ARG A 195 0.00 -2.62 24.82
CA ARG A 195 -0.49 -3.35 25.99
C ARG A 195 -1.75 -4.13 25.68
N TRP A 196 -2.64 -3.59 24.85
CA TRP A 196 -3.83 -4.31 24.40
C TRP A 196 -3.45 -5.56 23.60
N GLN A 197 -2.45 -5.46 22.72
CA GLN A 197 -1.95 -6.63 21.99
C GLN A 197 -1.37 -7.70 22.93
N GLU A 198 -0.64 -7.32 23.98
CA GLU A 198 -0.14 -8.25 25.01
C GLU A 198 -1.31 -8.99 25.69
N HIS A 199 -2.36 -8.27 26.10
CA HIS A 199 -3.53 -8.86 26.74
C HIS A 199 -4.29 -9.80 25.81
N ILE A 200 -4.49 -9.41 24.54
CA ILE A 200 -5.11 -10.26 23.52
C ILE A 200 -4.32 -11.56 23.36
N LYS A 201 -2.99 -11.49 23.20
CA LYS A 201 -2.12 -12.67 23.05
C LYS A 201 -2.16 -13.59 24.26
N SER A 202 -2.35 -13.04 25.46
CA SER A 202 -2.43 -13.84 26.69
C SER A 202 -3.74 -14.64 26.80
N GLY A 203 -4.83 -14.20 26.15
CA GLY A 203 -6.16 -14.80 26.26
C GLY A 203 -6.82 -14.69 27.64
N LEU A 204 -6.16 -14.12 28.65
CA LEU A 204 -6.64 -14.09 30.03
C LEU A 204 -7.86 -13.19 30.26
N LYS A 205 -8.18 -12.30 29.31
CA LYS A 205 -9.27 -11.33 29.42
C LYS A 205 -10.52 -11.70 28.61
N GLY A 206 -10.44 -12.74 27.79
CA GLY A 206 -11.50 -13.18 26.88
C GLY A 206 -11.05 -13.21 25.41
N ASP A 207 -11.98 -13.55 24.53
CA ASP A 207 -11.77 -13.54 23.08
C ASP A 207 -11.75 -12.11 22.55
N ILE A 208 -10.85 -11.81 21.61
CA ILE A 208 -10.72 -10.47 21.00
C ILE A 208 -12.05 -9.91 20.47
N CYS A 209 -12.94 -10.77 19.96
CA CYS A 209 -14.23 -10.35 19.41
C CYS A 209 -15.17 -9.81 20.51
N ASP A 210 -14.96 -10.21 21.77
CA ASP A 210 -15.77 -9.81 22.91
C ASP A 210 -15.19 -8.58 23.65
N LEU A 211 -13.96 -8.16 23.31
CA LEU A 211 -13.23 -7.09 24.00
C LEU A 211 -13.40 -5.73 23.31
N ASN A 212 -13.71 -4.72 24.12
CA ASN A 212 -13.65 -3.31 23.74
C ASN A 212 -12.47 -2.62 24.45
N PHE A 213 -11.73 -1.81 23.71
CA PHE A 213 -10.55 -1.10 24.20
C PHE A 213 -10.79 0.41 24.22
N SER A 214 -10.42 1.08 25.31
CA SER A 214 -10.55 2.54 25.40
C SER A 214 -9.47 3.15 26.31
N VAL A 215 -9.17 4.43 26.07
CA VAL A 215 -8.33 5.24 26.96
C VAL A 215 -9.25 6.02 27.88
N LEU A 216 -9.10 5.82 29.20
CA LEU A 216 -9.90 6.52 30.21
C LEU A 216 -9.33 7.91 30.51
N SER A 217 -8.01 8.01 30.62
CA SER A 217 -7.34 9.26 30.94
C SER A 217 -5.91 9.26 30.43
N THR A 218 -5.47 10.42 29.97
CA THR A 218 -4.04 10.73 29.86
C THR A 218 -3.56 11.28 31.19
N VAL A 219 -2.35 10.92 31.60
CA VAL A 219 -1.70 11.41 32.82
C VAL A 219 -0.57 12.32 32.39
N ARG A 220 -0.66 13.59 32.77
CA ARG A 220 0.35 14.58 32.40
C ARG A 220 1.63 14.38 33.20
N ARG A 221 2.75 14.76 32.60
CA ARG A 221 4.04 14.77 33.29
C ARG A 221 4.10 15.98 34.21
N ASP A 222 4.40 15.73 35.47
CA ASP A 222 4.77 16.79 36.40
C ASP A 222 6.28 17.03 36.29
N PRO A 223 6.73 18.22 35.83
CA PRO A 223 8.14 18.54 35.70
C PRO A 223 8.84 18.75 37.07
N THR A 224 8.08 18.93 38.16
CA THR A 224 8.62 19.08 39.52
C THR A 224 8.97 17.74 40.16
N LEU A 225 8.36 16.65 39.67
CA LEU A 225 8.60 15.29 40.13
C LEU A 225 9.69 14.62 39.29
N ASN A 226 10.50 13.78 39.94
CA ASN A 226 11.41 12.88 39.24
C ASN A 226 10.63 11.77 38.52
N GLU A 227 11.35 10.90 37.80
CA GLU A 227 10.73 9.84 37.00
C GLU A 227 9.99 8.80 37.86
N GLU A 228 10.49 8.53 39.07
CA GLU A 228 9.84 7.66 40.06
C GLU A 228 8.55 8.27 40.61
N GLY A 229 8.55 9.56 40.94
CA GLY A 229 7.38 10.29 41.43
C GLY A 229 6.25 10.31 40.40
N ASN A 230 6.57 10.57 39.13
CA ASN A 230 5.59 10.48 38.05
C ASN A 230 5.07 9.04 37.84
N MET A 231 5.91 8.02 38.03
CA MET A 231 5.49 6.60 37.95
C MET A 231 4.52 6.23 39.09
N ASN A 232 4.81 6.72 40.30
CA ASN A 232 3.95 6.54 41.46
C ASN A 232 2.61 7.24 41.23
N TYR A 233 2.61 8.47 40.73
CA TYR A 233 1.39 9.20 40.38
C TYR A 233 0.54 8.45 39.33
N LEU A 234 1.15 7.94 38.26
CA LEU A 234 0.47 7.10 37.27
C LEU A 234 -0.14 5.84 37.91
N SER A 235 0.53 5.25 38.90
CA SER A 235 0.05 4.08 39.65
C SER A 235 -1.12 4.44 40.57
N SER A 236 -1.09 5.59 41.21
CA SER A 236 -2.19 6.10 42.05
C SER A 236 -3.41 6.44 41.21
N MET A 237 -3.22 6.95 39.99
CA MET A 237 -4.31 7.17 39.03
C MET A 237 -4.96 5.87 38.57
N GLU A 238 -4.18 4.82 38.29
CA GLU A 238 -4.70 3.47 38.00
C GLU A 238 -5.55 2.94 39.17
N ALA A 239 -5.02 3.01 40.39
CA ALA A 239 -5.73 2.57 41.59
C ALA A 239 -7.02 3.35 41.84
N TRP A 240 -7.01 4.66 41.60
CA TRP A 240 -8.21 5.49 41.69
C TRP A 240 -9.29 5.07 40.69
N TRP A 241 -8.93 4.83 39.42
CA TRP A 241 -9.87 4.38 38.40
C TRP A 241 -10.46 3.00 38.72
N ILE A 242 -9.66 2.07 39.23
CA ILE A 242 -10.14 0.77 39.70
C ILE A 242 -11.21 0.95 40.78
N ASN A 243 -10.90 1.75 41.81
CA ASN A 243 -11.85 1.99 42.91
C ASN A 243 -13.12 2.71 42.43
N LYS A 244 -12.99 3.66 41.51
CA LYS A 244 -14.16 4.35 40.94
C LYS A 244 -15.13 3.37 40.29
N TYR A 245 -14.64 2.48 39.43
CA TYR A 245 -15.50 1.50 38.75
C TYR A 245 -16.17 0.53 39.73
N GLU A 246 -15.48 0.12 40.78
CA GLU A 246 -16.07 -0.70 41.83
C GLU A 246 -17.15 0.06 42.63
N MET A 247 -16.93 1.34 42.95
CA MET A 247 -17.92 2.19 43.62
C MET A 247 -19.17 2.41 42.75
N GLU A 248 -19.01 2.43 41.43
CA GLU A 248 -20.09 2.49 40.45
C GLU A 248 -20.75 1.10 40.21
N ASN A 249 -20.40 0.08 41.01
CA ASN A 249 -20.89 -1.30 40.95
C ASN A 249 -20.53 -2.07 39.66
N HIS A 250 -19.49 -1.66 38.94
CA HIS A 250 -18.94 -2.45 37.84
C HIS A 250 -18.10 -3.61 38.36
N LYS A 251 -18.14 -4.76 37.67
CA LYS A 251 -17.29 -5.92 38.00
C LYS A 251 -15.88 -5.71 37.43
N VAL A 252 -14.88 -5.62 38.31
CA VAL A 252 -13.48 -5.35 37.93
C VAL A 252 -12.62 -6.62 38.01
N MET A 253 -11.80 -6.89 36.98
CA MET A 253 -10.96 -8.10 36.86
C MET A 253 -9.55 -7.97 37.49
N ASN A 254 -9.25 -6.84 38.14
CA ASN A 254 -7.91 -6.55 38.64
C ASN A 254 -7.60 -7.41 39.89
N ILE A 255 -6.60 -8.30 39.78
CA ILE A 255 -6.22 -9.25 40.86
C ILE A 255 -5.49 -8.55 42.01
N ALA A 256 -4.67 -7.54 41.71
CA ALA A 256 -3.95 -6.74 42.68
C ALA A 256 -4.23 -5.26 42.43
N LYS A 257 -4.55 -4.53 43.50
CA LYS A 257 -4.69 -3.06 43.47
C LYS A 257 -3.37 -2.45 43.92
N PRO A 258 -2.79 -1.49 43.17
CA PRO A 258 -1.75 -0.64 43.73
C PRO A 258 -2.32 0.05 44.97
N LYS A 259 -1.59 0.06 46.08
CA LYS A 259 -2.02 0.81 47.27
C LYS A 259 -2.05 2.29 46.90
N ILE A 260 -3.21 2.94 47.01
CA ILE A 260 -3.25 4.40 47.03
C ILE A 260 -2.48 4.83 48.28
N THR A 261 -1.39 5.55 48.11
CA THR A 261 -0.63 6.08 49.25
C THR A 261 -1.47 7.13 49.98
N VAL A 262 -1.36 7.16 51.31
CA VAL A 262 -2.16 8.04 52.18
C VAL A 262 -1.97 9.51 51.82
N ASP A 263 -0.81 9.88 51.29
CA ASP A 263 -0.50 11.24 50.87
C ASP A 263 -1.30 11.67 49.63
N ASP A 264 -1.60 10.75 48.70
CA ASP A 264 -2.42 11.02 47.51
C ASP A 264 -3.90 11.21 47.85
N LEU A 265 -4.37 10.55 48.92
CA LEU A 265 -5.72 10.75 49.44
C LEU A 265 -5.84 12.07 50.19
N ARG A 266 -4.78 12.49 50.90
CA ARG A 266 -4.73 13.78 51.60
C ARG A 266 -4.75 14.96 50.63
N GLU A 267 -4.00 14.88 49.54
CA GLU A 267 -3.98 15.92 48.51
C GLU A 267 -5.36 16.06 47.84
N LYS A 268 -6.00 14.94 47.46
CA LYS A 268 -7.36 14.95 46.92
C LYS A 268 -8.44 15.43 47.90
N PHE A 269 -8.30 15.10 49.18
CA PHE A 269 -9.21 15.62 50.21
C PHE A 269 -9.07 17.14 50.34
N ASN A 270 -7.84 17.65 50.37
CA ASN A 270 -7.58 19.08 50.44
C ASN A 270 -8.13 19.83 49.20
N ASP A 271 -7.97 19.26 47.99
CA ASP A 271 -8.54 19.83 46.76
C ASP A 271 -10.08 19.89 46.76
N ILE A 272 -10.74 18.90 47.36
CA ILE A 272 -12.21 18.87 47.49
C ILE A 272 -12.67 19.91 48.51
N VAL A 273 -11.97 20.06 49.64
CA VAL A 273 -12.28 21.05 50.68
C VAL A 273 -12.09 22.48 50.13
N VAL A 274 -10.98 22.75 49.44
CA VAL A 274 -10.73 24.07 48.82
C VAL A 274 -11.79 24.41 47.78
N ARG A 275 -12.23 23.44 46.96
CA ARG A 275 -13.31 23.66 46.00
C ARG A 275 -14.67 23.89 46.66
N GLN A 276 -14.96 23.21 47.77
CA GLN A 276 -16.18 23.45 48.53
C GLN A 276 -16.19 24.86 49.13
N GLU A 277 -15.07 25.31 49.70
CA GLU A 277 -14.93 26.66 50.26
C GLU A 277 -15.10 27.75 49.18
N GLN A 278 -14.56 27.54 47.98
CA GLN A 278 -14.75 28.43 46.83
C GLN A 278 -16.21 28.47 46.35
N LEU A 279 -16.90 27.33 46.29
CA LEU A 279 -18.32 27.26 45.91
C LEU A 279 -19.24 27.91 46.94
N THR A 280 -18.89 27.89 48.23
CA THR A 280 -19.63 28.64 49.26
C THR A 280 -19.39 30.15 49.19
N LEU A 281 -18.21 30.60 48.72
CA LEU A 281 -17.92 32.03 48.57
C LEU A 281 -18.59 32.64 47.33
N ASP A 282 -18.76 31.86 46.25
CA ASP A 282 -19.46 32.30 45.03
C ASP A 282 -20.99 32.22 45.11
N GLY A 283 -21.54 31.59 46.16
CA GLY A 283 -22.98 31.44 46.39
C GLY A 283 -23.63 32.56 47.21
N ASP A 284 -22.84 33.48 47.77
CA ASP A 284 -23.30 34.59 48.63
C ASP A 284 -23.22 35.98 47.91
N LEU A 285 -23.27 36.01 46.58
CA LEU A 285 -23.42 37.22 45.74
C LEU A 285 -24.78 37.31 45.05
#